data_AF-A0A160PNF3-F1
#
_entry.id   AF-A0A160PNF3-F1
#
_cell.length_a   1.000
_cell.length_b   1.000
_cell.length_c   1.000
_cell.angle_alpha   90.00
_cell.angle_beta   90.00
_cell.angle_gamma   90.00
#
_symmetry.space_group_name_H-M   'P 1'
#
loop_
_entity.id
_entity.type
_entity.pdbx_description
1 polymer ?
#
loop_
_entity_poly.entity_id
_entity_poly.type
_entity_poly.pdbx_seq_one_letter_code
_entity_poly.pdbx_strand_id
1 'polypeptide(L)' 'MQIHDLDQAAALTVWPRTTPARIARSKDYVTLREALDAAGKAMAAEDVRTWIITEAGDILSPSWIEARVGTPLAGRRPHT' A
#
# COMPACT_ATOMS: atom_id res chain seq x y z
N MET A 1 -3.28 -0.17 16.55
CA MET A 1 -2.87 -1.39 15.82
C MET A 1 -1.37 -1.60 16.00
N GLN A 2 -1.00 -2.79 16.47
CA GLN A 2 0.33 -3.11 17.02
C GLN A 2 1.41 -3.18 15.94
N ILE A 3 2.61 -2.77 16.32
CA ILE A 3 3.83 -2.68 15.50
C ILE A 3 4.40 -4.09 15.18
N HIS A 4 3.75 -5.15 15.67
CA HIS A 4 4.21 -6.54 15.65
C HIS A 4 3.95 -7.29 14.35
N ASP A 5 3.06 -6.80 13.48
CA ASP A 5 2.74 -7.46 12.20
C ASP A 5 3.76 -7.13 11.09
N LEU A 6 4.70 -6.21 11.36
CA LEU A 6 5.64 -5.70 10.36
C LEU A 6 6.65 -6.72 9.85
N ASP A 7 6.91 -7.78 10.61
CA ASP A 7 7.86 -8.86 10.26
C ASP A 7 7.16 -10.07 9.62
N GLN A 8 5.83 -10.02 9.47
CA GLN A 8 5.08 -11.13 8.87
C GLN A 8 5.05 -11.02 7.35
N ALA A 9 4.92 -12.17 6.70
CA ALA A 9 4.77 -12.24 5.25
C ALA A 9 3.49 -11.53 4.81
N ALA A 10 3.55 -10.86 3.66
CA ALA A 10 2.44 -10.10 3.14
C ALA A 10 2.40 -10.13 1.61
N ALA A 11 1.22 -10.32 1.05
CA ALA A 11 0.97 -10.24 -0.37
C ALA A 11 0.54 -8.82 -0.73
N LEU A 12 1.36 -8.11 -1.50
CA LEU A 12 1.01 -6.80 -2.06
C LEU A 12 0.35 -7.01 -3.42
N THR A 13 -0.87 -6.52 -3.58
CA THR A 13 -1.58 -6.46 -4.85
C THR A 13 -1.67 -5.02 -5.34
N VAL A 14 -1.02 -4.72 -6.47
CA VAL A 14 -1.04 -3.41 -7.10
C VAL A 14 -2.04 -3.39 -8.25
N TRP A 15 -2.96 -2.42 -8.21
CA TRP A 15 -3.99 -2.19 -9.22
C TRP A 15 -3.76 -0.85 -9.93
N PRO A 16 -3.38 -0.84 -11.20
CA PRO A 16 -3.25 0.41 -11.95
C PRO A 16 -4.61 1.09 -12.13
N ARG A 17 -4.67 2.43 -11.97
CA ARG A 17 -5.91 3.21 -12.14
C ARG A 17 -6.20 3.54 -13.61
N THR A 18 -5.17 3.51 -14.46
CA THR A 18 -5.25 3.68 -15.91
C THR A 18 -5.19 2.32 -16.63
N THR A 19 -6.15 2.14 -17.53
CA THR A 19 -6.58 0.94 -18.30
C THR A 19 -5.47 0.10 -18.97
N PRO A 20 -5.67 -1.21 -19.24
CA PRO A 20 -6.82 -2.06 -18.90
C PRO A 20 -6.62 -2.81 -17.57
N ALA A 21 -7.71 -2.88 -16.81
CA ALA A 21 -7.87 -3.47 -15.47
C ALA A 21 -7.60 -4.98 -15.36
N ARG A 22 -6.72 -5.55 -16.19
CA ARG A 22 -6.52 -6.99 -16.33
C ARG A 22 -5.22 -7.51 -15.73
N ILE A 23 -4.29 -6.63 -15.35
CA ILE A 23 -3.00 -7.03 -14.78
C ILE A 23 -2.88 -6.45 -13.37
N ALA A 24 -3.61 -7.04 -12.42
CA ALA A 24 -3.25 -6.90 -11.02
C ALA A 24 -1.89 -7.57 -10.83
N ARG A 25 -0.89 -6.80 -10.39
CA ARG A 25 0.42 -7.37 -10.05
C ARG A 25 0.39 -7.71 -8.57
N SER A 26 0.09 -8.97 -8.26
CA SER A 26 0.32 -9.52 -6.94
C SER A 26 1.79 -9.89 -6.80
N LYS A 27 2.43 -9.44 -5.74
CA LYS A 27 3.78 -9.82 -5.37
C LYS A 27 3.81 -10.15 -3.90
N ASP A 28 4.23 -11.36 -3.60
CA ASP A 28 4.42 -11.82 -2.23
C ASP A 28 5.74 -11.27 -1.71
N TYR A 29 5.69 -10.75 -0.48
CA TYR A 29 6.84 -10.23 0.24
C TYR A 29 7.02 -11.02 1.54
N VAL A 30 8.29 -11.20 1.91
CA VAL A 30 8.67 -11.90 3.14
C VAL A 30 8.31 -11.06 4.37
N THR A 31 8.25 -9.73 4.22
CA THR A 31 7.85 -8.81 5.30
C THR A 31 6.82 -7.78 4.84
N LEU A 32 5.90 -7.43 5.73
CA LEU A 32 4.94 -6.34 5.53
C LEU A 32 5.63 -4.99 5.32
N ARG A 33 6.82 -4.78 5.91
CA ARG A 33 7.64 -3.58 5.68
C ARG A 33 8.03 -3.42 4.22
N GLU A 34 8.52 -4.48 3.59
CA GLU A 34 8.88 -4.44 2.16
C GLU A 34 7.64 -4.24 1.29
N ALA A 35 6.53 -4.88 1.63
CA ALA A 35 5.26 -4.67 0.94
C ALA A 35 4.80 -3.20 1.00
N LEU A 36 4.95 -2.55 2.16
CA LEU A 36 4.61 -1.14 2.37
C LEU A 36 5.53 -0.19 1.61
N ASP A 37 6.85 -0.42 1.64
CA ASP A 37 7.81 0.39 0.90
C ASP A 37 7.58 0.28 -0.62
N ALA A 38 7.34 -0.93 -1.12
CA ALA A 38 6.98 -1.18 -2.51
C ALA A 38 5.64 -0.54 -2.88
N ALA A 39 4.64 -0.59 -1.99
CA ALA A 39 3.37 0.08 -2.19
C ALA A 39 3.56 1.59 -2.32
N GLY A 40 4.31 2.20 -1.41
CA GLY A 40 4.63 3.63 -1.46
C GLY A 40 5.32 4.06 -2.75
N LYS A 41 6.31 3.28 -3.18
CA LYS A 41 7.02 3.53 -4.45
C LYS A 41 6.08 3.41 -5.65
N ALA A 42 5.21 2.40 -5.67
CA ALA A 42 4.25 2.21 -6.74
C ALA A 42 3.26 3.38 -6.81
N MET A 43 2.71 3.80 -5.67
CA MET A 43 1.78 4.94 -5.57
C MET A 43 2.43 6.29 -5.87
N ALA A 44 3.73 6.44 -5.59
CA ALA A 44 4.49 7.65 -5.92
C ALA A 44 4.90 7.73 -7.39
N ALA A 45 5.21 6.58 -8.01
CA ALA A 45 5.63 6.50 -9.40
C ALA A 45 4.43 6.54 -10.36
N GLU A 46 3.32 5.92 -9.97
CA GLU A 46 2.14 5.73 -10.81
C GLU A 46 0.86 5.93 -9.98
N ASP A 47 -0.21 6.41 -10.63
CA ASP A 47 -1.53 6.53 -10.02
C ASP A 47 -2.17 5.14 -9.90
N VAL A 48 -1.76 4.38 -8.89
CA VAL A 48 -2.18 2.99 -8.64
C VAL A 48 -2.78 2.83 -7.26
N ARG A 49 -3.70 1.87 -7.13
CA ARG A 49 -4.26 1.46 -5.84
C ARG A 49 -3.58 0.19 -5.37
N THR A 50 -2.99 0.23 -4.18
CA THR A 50 -2.30 -0.92 -3.58
C THR A 50 -3.14 -1.51 -2.46
N TRP A 51 -3.29 -2.82 -2.45
CA TRP A 51 -3.93 -3.59 -1.40
C TRP A 51 -2.89 -4.53 -0.81
N ILE A 52 -2.79 -4.64 0.50
CA ILE A 52 -1.88 -5.61 1.13
C ILE A 52 -2.72 -6.61 1.91
N ILE A 53 -2.47 -7.89 1.68
CA ILE A 53 -3.08 -8.97 2.45
C ILE A 53 -1.96 -9.57 3.30
N THR A 54 -2.11 -9.55 4.62
CA THR A 54 -1.11 -10.17 5.51
C THR A 54 -1.30 -11.69 5.53
N GLU A 55 -0.30 -12.42 6.01
CA GLU A 55 -0.41 -13.87 6.23
C GLU A 55 -1.60 -14.24 7.14
N ALA A 56 -1.92 -13.37 8.11
CA ALA A 56 -3.07 -13.54 9.00
C ALA A 56 -4.43 -13.41 8.27
N GLY A 57 -4.43 -13.03 6.99
CA GLY A 57 -5.62 -12.77 6.20
C GLY A 57 -6.21 -11.38 6.43
N ASP A 58 -5.50 -10.48 7.11
CA ASP A 58 -5.91 -9.09 7.25
C ASP A 58 -5.75 -8.36 5.93
N ILE A 59 -6.83 -7.71 5.49
CA ILE A 59 -6.85 -6.94 4.25
C ILE A 59 -6.63 -5.47 4.60
N LEU A 60 -5.49 -4.94 4.18
CA LEU A 60 -5.11 -3.55 4.32
C LEU A 60 -5.51 -2.77 3.07
N SER A 61 -6.46 -1.87 3.26
CA SER A 61 -6.98 -0.98 2.23
C SER A 61 -5.93 0.04 1.76
N PRO A 62 -6.01 0.52 0.50
CA PRO A 62 -5.12 1.55 -0.03
C PRO A 62 -5.06 2.80 0.86
N SER A 63 -6.20 3.25 1.40
CA SER A 63 -6.27 4.42 2.29
C SER A 63 -5.50 4.24 3.59
N TRP A 64 -5.40 3.01 4.10
CA TRP A 64 -4.61 2.70 5.29
C TRP A 64 -3.12 2.71 4.97
N ILE A 65 -2.76 2.18 3.80
CA ILE A 65 -1.38 2.20 3.29
C ILE A 65 -0.95 3.64 3.02
N GLU A 66 -1.82 4.45 2.41
CA GLU A 66 -1.64 5.90 2.26
C GLU A 66 -1.48 6.59 3.61
N ALA A 67 -2.24 6.24 4.64
CA ALA A 67 -2.04 6.84 5.96
C ALA A 67 -0.68 6.46 6.60
N ARG A 68 -0.09 5.32 6.21
CA ARG A 68 1.15 4.77 6.79
C ARG A 68 2.41 5.13 6.00
N VAL A 69 2.30 5.16 4.67
CA VAL A 69 3.35 5.52 3.71
C VAL A 69 3.24 6.99 3.34
N GLY A 70 2.02 7.44 3.11
CA GLY A 70 1.67 8.80 2.79
C GLY A 70 1.61 9.68 4.04
N THR A 71 2.76 9.88 4.66
CA THR A 71 3.08 11.22 5.15
C THR A 71 3.86 11.97 4.06
N PRO A 72 3.25 12.45 2.96
CA PRO A 72 3.76 13.68 2.39
C PRO A 72 3.28 14.79 3.34
N LEU A 73 4.21 15.43 4.04
CA LEU A 73 4.00 16.75 4.64
C LEU A 73 3.72 17.76 3.50
N ALA A 74 2.53 17.72 2.89
CA ALA A 74 2.10 18.71 1.91
C ALA A 74 0.59 18.58 1.68
N GLY A 75 -0.18 19.48 2.29
CA GLY A 75 -1.61 19.58 2.00
C GLY A 75 -2.53 19.94 3.15
N ARG A 76 -2.03 20.62 4.20
CA ARG A 76 -2.90 21.34 5.13
C ARG A 76 -3.55 22.47 4.32
N ARG A 77 -4.76 22.25 3.81
CA ARG A 77 -5.61 23.32 3.26
C ARG A 77 -5.84 24.34 4.38
N PRO A 78 -5.49 25.63 4.20
CA PRO A 78 -6.06 26.66 5.05
C PRO A 78 -7.53 26.78 4.67
N HIS A 79 -8.41 26.51 5.64
CA HIS A 79 -9.76 27.02 5.60
C HIS A 79 -9.66 28.53 5.85
N THR A 80 -10.17 29.32 4.92
CA THR A 80 -10.53 30.73 5.13
C THR A 80 -12.03 30.81 4.96
#